data_AF-A0A6P6K4T3-F1
#
_entry.id   AF-A0A6P6K4T3-F1
#
_cell.length_a   1.000
_cell.length_b   1.000
_cell.length_c   1.000
_cell.angle_alpha   90.00
_cell.angle_beta   90.00
_cell.angle_gamma   90.00
#
_symmetry.space_group_name_H-M   'P 1'
#
loop_
_entity.id
_entity.type
_entity.pdbx_description
1 polymer ?
#
loop_
_entity_poly.entity_id
_entity_poly.type
_entity_poly.pdbx_seq_one_letter_code
_entity_poly.pdbx_strand_id
1 'polypeptide(L)'
;MAGKGRGIAAFTFNIEALGLSRGSMPETQRGPTPLFPQIEYKPVPLKAGEDEDYMRALKQEMRGRMKDLPFNVKPHAGKGDVERYKEKYTREIKRIEDDNWTPDWNRLPKELKPQKKIIKKKRDTTKNAKISSKDKVEVLNKLDELEKKGDVKSDEEDEAEGGKKEDGEEGEEEEIEAEYDEELEEENDYIASYFEDGDDYGGGSDDNMDEATY
;
A
#
# COMPACT_ATOMS: atom_id res chain seq x y z
N MET A 1 33.16 42.32 49.86
CA MET A 1 33.26 43.30 48.73
C MET A 1 31.85 43.70 48.33
N ALA A 2 31.60 44.96 47.97
CA ALA A 2 30.24 45.45 47.69
C ALA A 2 29.92 45.43 46.18
N GLY A 3 29.04 44.51 45.76
CA GLY A 3 28.54 44.47 44.38
C GLY A 3 27.66 45.69 44.09
N LYS A 4 28.05 46.51 43.11
CA LYS A 4 27.30 47.69 42.68
C LYS A 4 26.08 47.21 41.85
N GLY A 5 24.95 46.98 42.51
CA GLY A 5 23.72 46.55 41.83
C GLY A 5 23.28 47.56 40.77
N ARG A 6 23.15 47.11 39.51
CA ARG A 6 22.50 47.91 38.46
C ARG A 6 21.05 48.17 38.86
N GLY A 7 20.56 49.39 38.65
CA GLY A 7 19.17 49.72 38.92
C GLY A 7 18.22 48.86 38.09
N ILE A 8 17.12 48.42 38.71
CA ILE A 8 16.00 47.78 38.00
C ILE A 8 15.55 48.71 36.89
N ALA A 9 15.48 48.20 35.66
CA ALA A 9 15.03 48.99 34.52
C ALA A 9 13.59 49.47 34.76
N ALA A 10 13.34 50.77 34.61
CA ALA A 10 11.98 51.29 34.62
C ALA A 10 11.25 50.82 33.36
N PHE A 11 10.01 50.36 33.51
CA PHE A 11 9.13 50.09 32.38
C PHE A 11 8.77 51.42 31.68
N THR A 12 8.35 51.33 30.41
CA THR A 12 7.94 52.50 29.62
C THR A 12 6.59 53.09 30.04
N PHE A 13 5.88 52.45 30.97
CA PHE A 13 4.62 52.87 31.56
C PHE A 13 4.75 53.02 33.09
N ASN A 14 3.87 53.82 33.70
CA ASN A 14 3.89 53.98 35.16
C ASN A 14 3.35 52.72 35.86
N ILE A 15 4.21 52.09 36.68
CA ILE A 15 3.93 50.88 37.45
C ILE A 15 2.92 51.16 38.58
N GLU A 16 3.01 52.34 39.22
CA GLU A 16 2.18 52.73 40.35
C GLU A 16 0.72 52.95 39.94
N ALA A 17 0.49 53.37 38.69
CA ALA A 17 -0.84 53.48 38.09
C ALA A 17 -1.54 52.12 37.89
N LEU A 18 -0.80 51.01 37.95
CA LEU A 18 -1.34 49.65 37.96
C LEU A 18 -1.56 49.11 39.39
N GLY A 19 -1.38 49.94 40.42
CA GLY A 19 -1.46 49.54 41.83
C GLY A 19 -0.25 48.72 42.32
N LEU A 20 0.78 48.55 41.49
CA LEU A 20 1.96 47.75 41.81
C LEU A 20 3.04 48.62 42.46
N SER A 21 3.36 48.33 43.72
CA SER A 21 4.46 49.00 44.42
C SER A 21 5.81 48.37 44.07
N ARG A 22 6.90 49.12 44.26
CA ARG A 22 8.28 48.65 44.06
C ARG A 22 8.67 47.46 44.97
N GLY A 23 7.91 47.20 46.04
CA GLY A 23 8.09 46.05 46.93
C GLY A 23 7.12 44.88 46.69
N SER A 24 6.18 45.00 45.73
CA SER A 24 5.11 44.03 45.48
C SER A 24 5.07 43.60 44.00
N MET A 25 6.24 43.44 43.38
CA MET A 25 6.37 42.86 42.04
C MET A 25 6.17 41.33 42.16
N PRO A 26 5.37 40.68 41.29
CA PRO A 26 5.24 39.22 41.29
C PRO A 26 6.57 38.54 40.95
N GLU A 27 6.76 37.31 41.41
CA GLU A 27 7.98 36.56 41.14
C GLU A 27 8.17 36.27 39.64
N THR A 28 9.40 36.39 39.16
CA THR A 28 9.74 36.04 37.78
C THR A 28 9.73 34.53 37.60
N GLN A 29 8.71 34.03 36.89
CA GLN A 29 8.56 32.61 36.55
C GLN A 29 9.83 32.05 35.88
N ARG A 30 10.40 30.98 36.46
CA ARG A 30 11.74 30.47 36.09
C ARG A 30 11.78 29.55 34.85
N GLY A 31 10.64 29.23 34.26
CA GLY A 31 10.51 28.34 33.11
C GLY A 31 9.05 28.14 32.71
N PRO A 32 8.76 27.52 31.55
CA PRO A 32 7.39 27.27 31.09
C PRO A 32 6.60 26.42 32.09
N THR A 33 5.29 26.65 32.17
CA THR A 33 4.38 25.75 32.91
C THR A 33 4.36 24.36 32.26
N PRO A 34 4.24 23.27 33.04
CA PRO A 34 4.11 21.93 32.47
C PRO A 34 2.85 21.81 31.61
N LEU A 35 2.92 21.02 30.53
CA LEU A 35 1.79 20.73 29.64
C LEU A 35 0.59 20.11 30.37
N PHE A 36 0.87 19.37 31.45
CA PHE A 36 -0.14 18.73 32.30
C PHE A 36 0.06 19.21 33.75
N PRO A 37 -0.63 20.30 34.17
CA PRO A 37 -0.64 20.71 35.57
C PRO A 37 -1.33 19.65 36.44
N GLN A 38 -0.94 19.57 37.71
CA GLN A 38 -1.56 18.65 38.65
C GLN A 38 -2.98 19.10 38.99
N ILE A 39 -3.97 18.27 38.67
CA ILE A 39 -5.38 18.48 39.04
C ILE A 39 -5.68 17.86 40.41
N GLU A 40 -6.29 18.67 41.29
CA GLU A 40 -6.67 18.30 42.67
C GLU A 40 -7.68 17.16 42.69
N TYR A 41 -8.68 17.20 41.80
CA TYR A 41 -9.76 16.23 41.72
C TYR A 41 -9.59 15.26 40.55
N LYS A 42 -10.06 14.02 40.73
CA LYS A 42 -10.13 13.00 39.67
C LYS A 42 -11.59 12.85 39.18
N PRO A 43 -11.81 12.42 37.92
CA PRO A 43 -13.16 12.12 37.45
C PRO A 43 -13.79 10.99 38.25
N VAL A 44 -15.13 10.99 38.32
CA VAL A 44 -15.92 9.95 38.98
C VAL A 44 -15.69 8.60 38.27
N PRO A 45 -15.55 7.48 39.00
CA PRO A 45 -15.50 6.14 38.41
C PRO A 45 -16.69 5.84 37.51
N LEU A 46 -16.50 4.95 36.53
CA LEU A 46 -17.59 4.44 35.71
C LEU A 46 -18.56 3.61 36.57
N LYS A 47 -19.84 3.64 36.21
CA LYS A 47 -20.82 2.69 36.76
C LYS A 47 -20.48 1.27 36.30
N ALA A 48 -20.73 0.30 37.17
CA ALA A 48 -20.63 -1.12 36.90
C ALA A 48 -22.00 -1.77 37.16
N GLY A 49 -22.44 -2.63 36.25
CA GLY A 49 -23.77 -3.24 36.25
C GLY A 49 -24.00 -4.00 34.95
N GLU A 50 -24.85 -5.01 34.99
CA GLU A 50 -25.17 -5.86 33.83
C GLU A 50 -25.82 -5.05 32.70
N ASP A 51 -26.65 -4.06 33.03
CA ASP A 51 -27.24 -3.12 32.07
C ASP A 51 -26.17 -2.27 31.37
N GLU A 52 -25.20 -1.71 32.10
CA GLU A 52 -24.10 -0.94 31.52
C GLU A 52 -23.20 -1.79 30.62
N ASP A 53 -22.88 -3.02 31.01
CA ASP A 53 -22.04 -3.92 30.22
C ASP A 53 -22.78 -4.52 29.01
N TYR A 54 -24.09 -4.77 29.10
CA TYR A 54 -24.93 -5.09 27.94
C TYR A 54 -24.94 -3.93 26.93
N MET A 55 -25.18 -2.70 27.39
CA MET A 55 -25.16 -1.51 26.52
C MET A 55 -23.77 -1.23 25.94
N ARG A 56 -22.70 -1.59 26.65
CA ARG A 56 -21.31 -1.57 26.16
C ARG A 56 -21.08 -2.61 25.06
N ALA A 57 -21.55 -3.85 25.25
CA ALA A 57 -21.45 -4.92 24.25
C ALA A 57 -22.23 -4.56 22.98
N LEU A 58 -23.50 -4.14 23.11
CA LEU A 58 -24.34 -3.69 22.00
C LEU A 58 -23.70 -2.54 21.21
N LYS A 59 -23.04 -1.59 21.88
CA LYS A 59 -22.28 -0.50 21.25
C LYS A 59 -21.06 -0.99 20.46
N GLN A 60 -20.43 -2.10 20.86
CA GLN A 60 -19.36 -2.75 20.09
C GLN A 60 -19.91 -3.52 18.89
N GLU A 61 -21.00 -4.29 19.06
CA GLU A 61 -21.68 -4.98 17.97
C GLU A 61 -22.16 -4.01 16.89
N MET A 62 -22.84 -2.92 17.28
CA MET A 62 -23.26 -1.86 16.35
C MET A 62 -22.08 -1.30 15.55
N ARG A 63 -20.90 -1.13 16.16
CA ARG A 63 -19.68 -0.69 15.46
C ARG A 63 -19.18 -1.74 14.45
N GLY A 64 -19.36 -3.03 14.71
CA GLY A 64 -19.13 -4.10 13.73
C GLY A 64 -20.14 -4.02 12.59
N ARG A 65 -21.42 -4.23 12.90
CA ARG A 65 -22.53 -4.23 11.92
C ARG A 65 -22.53 -3.00 11.01
N MET A 66 -22.27 -1.80 11.55
CA MET A 66 -22.21 -0.57 10.75
C MET A 66 -21.04 -0.52 9.76
N LYS A 67 -19.95 -1.26 9.97
CA LYS A 67 -18.85 -1.38 8.99
C LYS A 67 -19.16 -2.36 7.86
N ASP A 68 -19.97 -3.37 8.14
CA ASP A 68 -20.31 -4.43 7.20
C ASP A 68 -21.51 -4.05 6.30
N LEU A 69 -22.34 -3.10 6.76
CA LEU A 69 -23.46 -2.56 5.99
C LEU A 69 -23.00 -1.76 4.76
N PRO A 70 -23.74 -1.79 3.62
CA PRO A 70 -23.43 -1.03 2.40
C PRO A 70 -23.31 0.50 2.58
N PHE A 71 -23.80 1.05 3.69
CA PHE A 71 -23.68 2.47 4.03
C PHE A 71 -22.25 2.89 4.40
N ASN A 72 -21.37 1.95 4.72
CA ASN A 72 -19.96 2.21 5.02
C ASN A 72 -19.14 2.39 3.73
N VAL A 73 -19.24 3.57 3.12
CA VAL A 73 -18.51 3.92 1.89
C VAL A 73 -17.00 3.96 2.16
N LYS A 74 -16.32 2.85 1.85
CA LYS A 74 -14.86 2.71 1.98
C LYS A 74 -14.14 3.69 1.04
N PRO A 75 -13.03 4.34 1.46
CA PRO A 75 -12.27 5.20 0.56
C PRO A 75 -11.73 4.41 -0.63
N HIS A 76 -11.75 5.02 -1.82
CA HIS A 76 -11.25 4.37 -3.03
C HIS A 76 -9.72 4.25 -2.96
N ALA A 77 -9.23 3.03 -2.70
CA ALA A 77 -7.81 2.72 -2.84
C ALA A 77 -7.33 3.11 -4.24
N GLY A 78 -6.18 3.77 -4.33
CA GLY A 78 -5.56 4.11 -5.61
C GLY A 78 -5.27 2.87 -6.46
N LYS A 79 -5.01 3.09 -7.75
CA LYS A 79 -4.44 2.02 -8.59
C LYS A 79 -3.10 1.59 -7.99
N GLY A 80 -2.80 0.29 -8.08
CA GLY A 80 -1.44 -0.19 -7.89
C GLY A 80 -0.54 0.35 -8.99
N ASP A 81 0.75 0.51 -8.67
CA ASP A 81 1.80 0.91 -9.61
C ASP A 81 1.97 -0.12 -10.75
N VAL A 82 1.90 -1.41 -10.38
CA VAL A 82 1.89 -2.56 -11.31
C VAL A 82 0.51 -3.22 -11.28
N GLU A 83 -0.12 -3.39 -12.45
CA GLU A 83 -1.39 -4.11 -12.58
C GLU A 83 -1.21 -5.60 -12.25
N ARG A 84 -1.90 -6.09 -11.22
CA ARG A 84 -1.80 -7.51 -10.80
C ARG A 84 -3.06 -8.29 -11.17
N TYR A 85 -2.94 -9.51 -11.69
CA TYR A 85 -4.09 -10.33 -12.12
C TYR A 85 -5.18 -10.51 -11.03
N LYS A 86 -4.78 -10.53 -9.74
CA LYS A 86 -5.72 -10.55 -8.60
C LYS A 86 -6.73 -9.39 -8.59
N GLU A 87 -6.42 -8.25 -9.19
CA GLU A 87 -7.31 -7.10 -9.30
C GLU A 87 -8.56 -7.39 -10.13
N LYS A 88 -8.50 -8.32 -11.09
CA LYS A 88 -9.68 -8.77 -11.84
C LYS A 88 -10.78 -9.24 -10.89
N TYR A 89 -10.42 -10.06 -9.91
CA TYR A 89 -11.35 -10.63 -8.93
C TYR A 89 -11.77 -9.61 -7.88
N THR A 90 -10.84 -8.83 -7.30
CA THR A 90 -11.21 -7.82 -6.29
C THR A 90 -12.05 -6.67 -6.85
N ARG A 91 -11.91 -6.35 -8.14
CA ARG A 91 -12.75 -5.40 -8.87
C ARG A 91 -14.16 -5.94 -9.14
N GLU A 92 -14.30 -7.25 -9.35
CA GLU A 92 -15.62 -7.87 -9.53
C GLU A 92 -16.37 -8.03 -8.22
N ILE A 93 -15.69 -8.43 -7.13
CA ILE A 93 -16.24 -8.44 -5.77
C ILE A 93 -16.79 -7.06 -5.40
N LYS A 94 -15.99 -5.99 -5.63
CA LYS A 94 -16.43 -4.62 -5.37
C LYS A 94 -17.67 -4.19 -6.17
N ARG A 95 -17.84 -4.64 -7.42
CA ARG A 95 -19.06 -4.38 -8.20
C ARG A 95 -20.28 -5.04 -7.57
N ILE A 96 -20.13 -6.28 -7.09
CA ILE A 96 -21.20 -7.01 -6.41
C ILE A 96 -21.53 -6.34 -5.05
N GLU A 97 -20.52 -5.83 -4.33
CA GLU A 97 -20.73 -4.99 -3.13
C GLU A 97 -21.49 -3.68 -3.48
N ASP A 98 -21.09 -2.98 -4.55
CA ASP A 98 -21.69 -1.70 -4.99
C ASP A 98 -23.15 -1.86 -5.50
N ASP A 99 -23.45 -2.93 -6.28
CA ASP A 99 -24.78 -3.18 -6.82
C ASP A 99 -25.78 -3.74 -5.76
N ASN A 100 -25.29 -4.19 -4.59
CA ASN A 100 -26.10 -4.76 -3.50
C ASN A 100 -27.06 -3.73 -2.83
N TRP A 101 -26.79 -2.42 -2.94
CA TRP A 101 -27.67 -1.38 -2.40
C TRP A 101 -27.83 -0.21 -3.35
N THR A 102 -29.08 0.11 -3.70
CA THR A 102 -29.41 1.30 -4.50
C THR A 102 -30.53 2.11 -3.83
N PRO A 103 -30.40 3.45 -3.75
CA PRO A 103 -31.42 4.30 -3.12
C PRO A 103 -32.58 4.64 -4.07
N ASP A 104 -33.71 5.06 -3.48
CA ASP A 104 -34.88 5.56 -4.23
C ASP A 104 -34.60 6.92 -4.90
N TRP A 105 -34.27 6.87 -6.19
CA TRP A 105 -34.01 8.03 -7.05
C TRP A 105 -35.22 8.96 -7.28
N ASN A 106 -36.40 8.64 -6.75
CA ASN A 106 -37.54 9.56 -6.77
C ASN A 106 -37.52 10.53 -5.57
N ARG A 107 -36.84 10.16 -4.47
CA ARG A 107 -36.66 10.99 -3.26
C ARG A 107 -35.39 11.85 -3.32
N LEU A 108 -34.38 11.41 -4.05
CA LEU A 108 -33.10 12.10 -4.18
C LEU A 108 -33.07 13.06 -5.39
N PRO A 109 -32.38 14.21 -5.31
CA PRO A 109 -32.15 15.05 -6.47
C PRO A 109 -31.36 14.31 -7.55
N LYS A 110 -31.75 14.50 -8.82
CA LYS A 110 -31.21 13.76 -9.99
C LYS A 110 -29.70 13.94 -10.20
N GLU A 111 -29.12 15.00 -9.63
CA GLU A 111 -27.68 15.31 -9.63
C GLU A 111 -26.84 14.27 -8.89
N LEU A 112 -27.38 13.64 -7.84
CA LEU A 112 -26.68 12.62 -7.06
C LEU A 112 -26.63 11.24 -7.75
N LYS A 113 -27.31 11.07 -8.89
CA LYS A 113 -27.39 9.78 -9.58
C LYS A 113 -26.05 9.43 -10.25
N PRO A 114 -25.40 8.30 -9.90
CA PRO A 114 -24.10 7.93 -10.48
C PRO A 114 -24.14 7.86 -12.01
N GLN A 115 -23.52 8.84 -12.65
CA GLN A 115 -23.43 8.86 -14.11
C GLN A 115 -22.36 7.89 -14.56
N LYS A 116 -22.78 6.76 -15.13
CA LYS A 116 -21.90 5.84 -15.86
C LYS A 116 -21.25 6.61 -17.00
N LYS A 117 -20.03 7.14 -16.78
CA LYS A 117 -19.25 7.87 -17.78
C LYS A 117 -19.08 6.96 -18.99
N ILE A 118 -19.84 7.22 -20.05
CA ILE A 118 -19.71 6.52 -21.32
C ILE A 118 -18.36 6.96 -21.89
N ILE A 119 -17.32 6.19 -21.57
CA ILE A 119 -16.04 6.26 -22.26
C ILE A 119 -16.34 5.85 -23.69
N LYS A 120 -16.65 6.85 -24.52
CA LYS A 120 -16.63 6.75 -25.97
C LYS A 120 -15.20 6.34 -26.30
N LYS A 121 -14.94 5.02 -26.46
CA LYS A 121 -13.68 4.54 -27.01
C LYS A 121 -13.45 5.37 -28.26
N LYS A 122 -12.34 6.13 -28.30
CA LYS A 122 -11.83 6.59 -29.59
C LYS A 122 -11.70 5.31 -30.40
N ARG A 123 -12.37 5.25 -31.54
CA ARG A 123 -12.03 4.24 -32.54
C ARG A 123 -10.67 4.69 -33.01
N ASP A 124 -9.61 4.05 -32.52
CA ASP A 124 -8.29 4.33 -33.05
C ASP A 124 -8.36 4.09 -34.56
N THR A 125 -8.05 5.13 -35.32
CA THR A 125 -8.12 5.10 -36.78
C THR A 125 -6.88 4.45 -37.40
N THR A 126 -6.17 3.65 -36.61
CA THR A 126 -5.54 2.41 -37.04
C THR A 126 -6.61 1.54 -37.69
N LYS A 127 -6.89 1.85 -38.96
CA LYS A 127 -7.57 0.95 -39.88
C LYS A 127 -6.74 -0.33 -39.88
N ASN A 128 -7.16 -1.35 -39.13
CA ASN A 128 -6.74 -2.72 -39.42
C ASN A 128 -7.07 -2.92 -40.90
N ALA A 129 -6.04 -2.91 -41.75
CA ALA A 129 -6.22 -2.94 -43.18
C ALA A 129 -7.03 -4.20 -43.47
N LYS A 130 -8.24 -4.03 -44.03
CA LYS A 130 -9.07 -5.17 -44.39
C LYS A 130 -8.38 -5.82 -45.58
N ILE A 131 -7.49 -6.77 -45.27
CA ILE A 131 -6.77 -7.64 -46.21
C ILE A 131 -7.77 -8.00 -47.29
N SER A 132 -7.53 -7.49 -48.50
CA SER A 132 -8.51 -7.50 -49.57
C SER A 132 -8.79 -8.93 -49.98
N SER A 133 -9.92 -9.16 -50.65
CA SER A 133 -10.23 -10.50 -51.17
C SER A 133 -9.16 -11.03 -52.13
N LYS A 134 -8.33 -10.16 -52.73
CA LYS A 134 -7.18 -10.56 -53.55
C LYS A 134 -6.01 -10.98 -52.68
N ASP A 135 -5.55 -10.13 -51.78
CA ASP A 135 -4.42 -10.41 -50.89
C ASP A 135 -4.66 -11.67 -50.02
N LYS A 136 -5.92 -11.98 -49.68
CA LYS A 136 -6.28 -13.27 -49.05
C LYS A 136 -6.08 -14.48 -49.97
N VAL A 137 -6.46 -14.38 -51.24
CA VAL A 137 -6.24 -15.44 -52.24
C VAL A 137 -4.76 -15.58 -52.57
N GLU A 138 -4.01 -14.48 -52.63
CA GLU A 138 -2.56 -14.48 -52.82
C GLU A 138 -1.84 -15.14 -51.62
N VAL A 139 -2.25 -14.86 -50.38
CA VAL A 139 -1.75 -15.56 -49.18
C VAL A 139 -2.10 -17.04 -49.19
N LEU A 140 -3.34 -17.42 -49.56
CA LEU A 140 -3.74 -18.82 -49.67
C LEU A 140 -2.92 -19.55 -50.74
N ASN A 141 -2.80 -19.01 -51.95
CA ASN A 141 -1.97 -19.57 -53.01
C ASN A 141 -0.50 -19.72 -52.59
N LYS A 142 0.04 -18.76 -51.82
CA LYS A 142 1.41 -18.83 -51.30
C LYS A 142 1.58 -19.90 -50.22
N LEU A 143 0.56 -20.17 -49.39
CA LEU A 143 0.55 -21.30 -48.46
C LEU A 143 0.46 -22.63 -49.23
N ASP A 144 -0.44 -22.72 -50.22
CA ASP A 144 -0.59 -23.85 -51.15
C ASP A 144 0.72 -24.16 -51.90
N GLU A 145 1.51 -23.15 -52.25
CA GLU A 145 2.85 -23.33 -52.83
C GLU A 145 3.90 -23.76 -51.81
N LEU A 146 3.84 -23.29 -50.57
CA LEU A 146 4.78 -23.65 -49.52
C LEU A 146 4.57 -25.07 -49.02
N GLU A 147 3.31 -25.52 -48.90
CA GLU A 147 2.96 -26.92 -48.60
C GLU A 147 3.56 -27.87 -49.66
N LYS A 148 3.34 -27.57 -50.95
CA LYS A 148 3.87 -28.34 -52.09
C LYS A 148 5.39 -28.25 -52.26
N LYS A 149 6.07 -27.34 -51.55
CA LYS A 149 7.54 -27.21 -51.53
C LYS A 149 8.15 -27.80 -50.25
N GLY A 150 7.41 -27.83 -49.15
CA GLY A 150 7.84 -28.42 -47.88
C GLY A 150 7.77 -29.95 -47.85
N ASP A 151 6.91 -30.55 -48.67
CA ASP A 151 6.81 -32.01 -48.83
C ASP A 151 8.00 -32.62 -49.60
N VAL A 152 8.91 -31.79 -50.14
CA VAL A 152 10.06 -32.22 -50.94
C VAL A 152 11.37 -31.64 -50.39
N LYS A 153 12.09 -32.49 -49.65
CA LYS A 153 13.36 -32.30 -48.91
C LYS A 153 13.23 -31.84 -47.45
N SER A 154 13.27 -32.85 -46.58
CA SER A 154 13.97 -32.78 -45.30
C SER A 154 14.83 -34.04 -45.14
N ASP A 155 15.94 -34.11 -45.89
CA ASP A 155 16.96 -35.16 -45.70
C ASP A 155 18.33 -34.68 -46.23
N GLU A 156 19.38 -35.24 -45.65
CA GLU A 156 20.82 -34.96 -45.80
C GLU A 156 21.35 -33.55 -45.41
N GLU A 157 22.46 -33.55 -44.66
CA GLU A 157 23.31 -32.40 -44.29
C GLU A 157 24.38 -32.12 -45.38
N ASP A 158 24.98 -30.91 -45.42
CA ASP A 158 26.43 -30.69 -45.23
C ASP A 158 26.80 -29.17 -45.27
N GLU A 159 28.06 -28.83 -44.96
CA GLU A 159 28.56 -27.48 -44.65
C GLU A 159 29.12 -26.62 -45.83
N ALA A 160 29.46 -25.37 -45.47
CA ALA A 160 30.71 -24.65 -45.80
C ALA A 160 30.77 -23.60 -46.96
N GLU A 161 31.13 -22.38 -46.53
CA GLU A 161 31.95 -21.31 -47.18
C GLU A 161 31.57 -20.69 -48.55
N GLY A 162 32.08 -19.46 -48.80
CA GLY A 162 31.85 -18.73 -50.05
C GLY A 162 32.52 -17.34 -50.14
N GLY A 163 31.80 -16.29 -49.73
CA GLY A 163 32.24 -14.88 -49.84
C GLY A 163 32.12 -14.27 -51.25
N LYS A 164 32.41 -12.98 -51.49
CA LYS A 164 32.66 -11.82 -50.59
C LYS A 164 32.53 -10.49 -51.41
N LYS A 165 32.52 -9.34 -50.72
CA LYS A 165 32.62 -7.94 -51.23
C LYS A 165 31.29 -7.36 -51.79
N GLU A 166 30.89 -6.12 -51.54
CA GLU A 166 31.39 -4.96 -50.74
C GLU A 166 30.13 -4.10 -50.38
N ASP A 167 30.09 -2.95 -49.68
CA ASP A 167 31.05 -1.93 -49.18
C ASP A 167 30.41 -1.09 -48.04
N GLY A 168 31.17 -0.27 -47.30
CA GLY A 168 30.67 0.78 -46.38
C GLY A 168 30.88 0.55 -44.86
N GLU A 169 31.12 1.63 -44.09
CA GLU A 169 31.74 1.64 -42.74
C GLU A 169 31.09 2.67 -41.77
N GLU A 170 31.50 2.67 -40.48
CA GLU A 170 30.97 3.43 -39.31
C GLU A 170 29.53 3.05 -38.89
N GLY A 171 29.17 2.66 -37.65
CA GLY A 171 29.84 2.35 -36.36
C GLY A 171 28.80 1.63 -35.44
N GLU A 172 28.99 1.30 -34.16
CA GLU A 172 30.05 1.47 -33.15
C GLU A 172 30.09 0.20 -32.23
N GLU A 173 31.02 0.09 -31.28
CA GLU A 173 31.37 -1.13 -30.49
C GLU A 173 30.52 -1.30 -29.19
N GLU A 174 30.12 -2.52 -28.79
CA GLU A 174 30.68 -3.43 -27.74
C GLU A 174 30.72 -2.85 -26.29
N GLU A 175 30.39 -3.60 -25.23
CA GLU A 175 31.25 -4.62 -24.59
C GLU A 175 30.43 -5.72 -23.85
N ILE A 176 30.97 -6.96 -23.74
CA ILE A 176 30.36 -8.11 -23.03
C ILE A 176 31.46 -8.91 -22.29
N GLU A 177 31.43 -8.93 -20.95
CA GLU A 177 32.12 -9.88 -20.04
C GLU A 177 31.69 -9.58 -18.58
N ALA A 178 31.78 -10.44 -17.56
CA ALA A 178 32.11 -11.87 -17.41
C ALA A 178 31.16 -12.44 -16.30
N GLU A 179 30.71 -13.71 -16.24
CA GLU A 179 31.38 -15.00 -15.96
C GLU A 179 31.74 -15.26 -14.47
N TYR A 180 31.60 -16.54 -14.06
CA TYR A 180 32.07 -17.26 -12.84
C TYR A 180 31.13 -17.58 -11.65
N ASP A 181 31.47 -18.73 -11.02
CA ASP A 181 30.97 -19.49 -9.85
C ASP A 181 29.47 -19.85 -9.77
N GLU A 182 29.04 -21.11 -9.64
CA GLU A 182 29.71 -22.44 -9.52
C GLU A 182 30.33 -22.85 -8.15
N GLU A 183 29.94 -22.19 -7.05
CA GLU A 183 29.90 -22.83 -5.71
C GLU A 183 28.47 -23.40 -5.50
N LEU A 184 28.23 -24.70 -5.73
CA LEU A 184 28.52 -25.85 -4.86
C LEU A 184 27.67 -25.88 -3.58
N GLU A 185 26.43 -26.38 -3.74
CA GLU A 185 25.77 -27.42 -2.93
C GLU A 185 26.04 -27.49 -1.40
N GLU A 186 26.15 -26.38 -0.67
CA GLU A 186 26.00 -26.41 0.79
C GLU A 186 24.61 -26.93 1.19
N GLU A 187 24.58 -27.84 2.16
CA GLU A 187 23.47 -28.75 2.40
C GLU A 187 22.17 -28.01 2.77
N ASN A 188 21.07 -28.34 2.06
CA ASN A 188 19.76 -27.75 2.33
C ASN A 188 19.08 -28.42 3.53
N ASP A 189 19.61 -28.15 4.74
CA ASP A 189 19.08 -28.55 6.05
C ASP A 189 17.59 -28.23 6.24
N TYR A 190 17.08 -27.27 5.45
CA TYR A 190 15.67 -26.91 5.32
C TYR A 190 14.74 -28.13 5.13
N ILE A 191 15.19 -29.22 4.50
CA ILE A 191 14.39 -30.46 4.38
C ILE A 191 14.42 -31.30 5.66
N ALA A 192 15.56 -31.38 6.34
CA ALA A 192 15.70 -32.13 7.60
C ALA A 192 14.87 -31.50 8.72
N SER A 193 14.93 -30.17 8.86
CA SER A 193 14.25 -29.42 9.92
C SER A 193 12.73 -29.24 9.71
N TYR A 194 12.17 -29.57 8.53
CA TYR A 194 10.75 -29.32 8.24
C TYR A 194 9.80 -30.38 8.83
N PHE A 195 10.31 -31.56 9.20
CA PHE A 195 9.54 -32.66 9.82
C PHE A 195 10.09 -33.08 11.19
N GLU A 196 10.99 -32.29 11.77
CA GLU A 196 11.38 -32.44 13.17
C GLU A 196 10.28 -31.85 14.06
N ASP A 197 9.26 -32.67 14.36
CA ASP A 197 8.25 -32.35 15.38
C ASP A 197 8.98 -31.96 16.68
N GLY A 198 8.70 -30.76 17.20
CA GLY A 198 9.52 -30.07 18.20
C GLY A 198 9.48 -30.62 19.63
N ASP A 199 9.73 -31.92 19.79
CA ASP A 199 9.72 -32.66 21.06
C ASP A 199 11.06 -32.58 21.83
N ASP A 200 12.13 -31.99 21.29
CA ASP A 200 13.40 -31.76 21.99
C ASP A 200 13.37 -30.57 22.97
N TYR A 201 12.24 -30.35 23.65
CA TYR A 201 12.22 -29.62 24.93
C TYR A 201 12.47 -30.59 26.10
N GLY A 202 13.53 -31.40 25.95
CA GLY A 202 13.95 -32.52 26.80
C GLY A 202 14.47 -32.19 28.22
N GLY A 203 14.11 -31.04 28.77
CA GLY A 203 14.16 -30.75 30.21
C GLY A 203 15.46 -30.21 30.82
N GLY A 204 15.31 -29.31 31.79
CA GLY A 204 16.38 -28.91 32.73
C GLY A 204 16.25 -27.49 33.29
N SER A 205 15.91 -27.37 34.59
CA SER A 205 15.89 -26.11 35.39
C SER A 205 14.91 -25.01 34.93
N ASP A 206 14.43 -24.10 35.79
CA ASP A 206 14.41 -24.10 37.27
C ASP A 206 13.23 -23.25 37.81
N ASP A 207 13.09 -23.24 39.14
CA ASP A 207 12.37 -22.26 39.97
C ASP A 207 11.75 -21.03 39.26
N ASN A 208 10.41 -20.88 39.30
CA ASN A 208 9.77 -20.24 40.47
C ASN A 208 8.22 -20.25 40.35
N MET A 209 7.53 -20.98 41.25
CA MET A 209 6.05 -21.06 41.31
C MET A 209 5.57 -20.41 42.63
N ASP A 210 5.75 -19.09 42.76
CA ASP A 210 5.43 -18.36 43.99
C ASP A 210 3.92 -18.09 44.14
N GLU A 211 3.27 -18.92 44.96
CA GLU A 211 1.87 -18.76 45.39
C GLU A 211 1.77 -17.78 46.59
N ALA A 212 1.58 -16.48 46.35
CA ALA A 212 1.23 -15.53 47.43
C ALA A 212 0.56 -14.21 46.99
N THR A 213 -0.59 -13.89 47.62
CA THR A 213 -1.30 -12.58 47.63
C THR A 213 -1.89 -12.07 46.30
N TYR A 214 -3.01 -11.34 46.27
CA TYR A 214 -3.80 -10.72 47.34
C TYR A 214 -5.29 -11.11 47.24
#